data_AF-A0A1Z5IKI0-F1
#
_entry.id   AF-A0A1Z5IKI0-F1
#
_cell.length_a   1.000
_cell.length_b   1.000
_cell.length_c   1.000
_cell.angle_alpha   90.00
_cell.angle_beta   90.00
_cell.angle_gamma   90.00
#
_symmetry.space_group_name_H-M   'P 1'
#
loop_
_entity.id
_entity.type
_entity.pdbx_description
1 polymer ?
#
loop_
_entity_poly.entity_id
_entity_poly.type
_entity_poly.pdbx_seq_one_letter_code
_entity_poly.pdbx_strand_id
1 'polypeptide(L)'
;MKRGAVLLSVASVVMTVIIVTLAMMVGRLSASAVPMISKPGVQIMTELLAFGCWWGLNHWYPKAKVSWRGRGNPRQWVLILPMIIVLLGDSTLNPQFNLSLRSILTAIIVGFSVGLFEEYVFRGVLVSALRQRYQLGAVMTAFISGLMFSLVHLVNASNGSLTMTLVQMLEAIGLGFFFAAIYLVTANLWLPILAHGAIDAFDTVAFGTLNNTVGMSVWTSLTYAVVFGALGYWLLKTKRYAVKIAPNSATQVNFSRRSQRRPAIQRQSVSMIKTVIAIVIPLAELGLGAAVVAVTTNQWLRVVLADLIFFVGLCTALYLYRDVLASHWQRFKRHLGSGLLVGIGGVVAAYILLTVVRQGLKLIGVAGTGSGSVMSIQTAGMALVASLTTLMAPFTEEIVFRHALFYQWRGRGVMTWLMLVVSSVAFGLAHWNNFHGQLVQMIPYMCVGALFGLIYYFSRNIWQAILTHFLFDIIQVIAVVAMFILAIVQQG
;
A
#
# COMPACT_ATOMS: atom_id res chain seq x y z
N MET A 1 15.13 -8.08 -5.68
CA MET A 1 14.38 -7.87 -6.95
C MET A 1 15.41 -7.48 -8.02
N LYS A 2 15.30 -7.96 -9.27
CA LYS A 2 16.29 -7.65 -10.31
C LYS A 2 16.25 -6.14 -10.62
N ARG A 3 17.40 -5.45 -10.68
CA ARG A 3 17.49 -3.99 -10.94
C ARG A 3 16.68 -3.55 -12.17
N GLY A 4 16.73 -4.34 -13.25
CA GLY A 4 15.97 -4.08 -14.47
C GLY A 4 14.45 -4.17 -14.31
N ALA A 5 13.94 -4.98 -13.37
CA ALA A 5 12.50 -5.06 -13.11
C ALA A 5 12.00 -3.77 -12.44
N VAL A 6 12.78 -3.22 -11.50
CA VAL A 6 12.45 -1.94 -10.84
C VAL A 6 12.49 -0.79 -11.84
N LEU A 7 13.55 -0.72 -12.66
CA LEU A 7 13.68 0.30 -13.69
C LEU A 7 12.51 0.26 -14.68
N LEU A 8 12.12 -0.93 -15.15
CA LEU A 8 10.97 -1.07 -16.03
C LEU A 8 9.69 -0.58 -15.35
N SER A 9 9.43 -0.99 -14.11
CA SER A 9 8.22 -0.58 -13.38
C SER A 9 8.12 0.94 -13.23
N VAL A 10 9.21 1.58 -12.79
CA VAL A 10 9.26 3.04 -12.65
C VAL A 10 9.13 3.73 -14.01
N ALA A 11 9.84 3.25 -15.04
CA ALA A 11 9.75 3.78 -16.38
C ALA A 11 8.33 3.67 -16.95
N SER A 12 7.60 2.58 -16.66
CA SER A 12 6.20 2.43 -17.08
C SER A 12 5.31 3.52 -16.50
N VAL A 13 5.47 3.88 -15.22
CA VAL A 13 4.69 4.98 -14.62
C VAL A 13 5.04 6.32 -15.26
N VAL A 14 6.33 6.65 -15.32
CA VAL A 14 6.81 7.94 -15.84
C VAL A 14 6.41 8.12 -17.30
N MET A 15 6.63 7.10 -18.14
CA MET A 15 6.27 7.16 -19.56
C MET A 15 4.75 7.25 -19.76
N THR A 16 3.95 6.56 -18.94
CA THR A 16 2.48 6.70 -18.99
C THR A 16 2.05 8.12 -18.70
N VAL A 17 2.56 8.73 -17.62
CA VAL A 17 2.21 10.12 -17.28
C VAL A 17 2.60 11.08 -18.40
N ILE A 18 3.80 10.95 -18.97
CA ILE A 18 4.27 11.78 -20.09
C ILE A 18 3.37 11.58 -21.32
N ILE A 19 3.13 10.33 -21.73
CA ILE A 19 2.37 10.00 -22.93
C ILE A 19 0.92 10.50 -22.80
N VAL A 20 0.25 10.26 -21.67
CA VAL A 20 -1.12 10.74 -21.43
C VAL A 20 -1.18 12.26 -21.42
N THR A 21 -0.20 12.93 -20.81
CA THR A 21 -0.13 14.39 -20.80
C THR A 21 0.00 14.96 -22.21
N LEU A 22 0.91 14.41 -23.02
CA LEU A 22 1.10 14.83 -24.40
C LEU A 22 -0.12 14.52 -25.27
N ALA A 23 -0.71 13.33 -25.12
CA ALA A 23 -1.92 12.94 -25.81
C ALA A 23 -3.10 13.86 -25.45
N MET A 24 -3.20 14.29 -24.20
CA MET A 24 -4.21 15.24 -23.74
C MET A 24 -3.99 16.65 -24.32
N MET A 25 -2.74 17.09 -24.43
CA MET A 25 -2.41 18.37 -25.09
C MET A 25 -2.85 18.33 -26.55
N VAL A 26 -2.51 17.27 -27.29
CA VAL A 26 -2.99 17.06 -28.67
C VAL A 26 -4.52 17.03 -28.71
N GLY A 27 -5.13 16.30 -27.76
CA GLY A 27 -6.56 16.23 -27.51
C GLY A 27 -7.24 17.61 -27.50
N ARG A 28 -6.75 18.48 -26.63
CA ARG A 28 -7.27 19.84 -26.42
C ARG A 28 -6.99 20.76 -27.60
N LEU A 29 -5.82 20.66 -28.22
CA LEU A 29 -5.49 21.44 -29.42
C LEU A 29 -6.41 21.09 -30.58
N SER A 30 -6.67 19.80 -30.83
CA SER A 30 -7.63 19.38 -31.84
C SER A 30 -9.05 19.88 -31.55
N ALA A 31 -9.48 19.86 -30.29
CA ALA A 31 -10.79 20.41 -29.92
C ALA A 31 -10.87 21.94 -30.08
N SER A 32 -9.76 22.65 -29.91
CA SER A 32 -9.69 24.09 -30.19
C SER A 32 -9.79 24.40 -31.69
N ALA A 33 -9.29 23.52 -32.54
CA ALA A 33 -9.38 23.64 -34.00
C ALA A 33 -10.73 23.15 -34.56
N VAL A 34 -11.37 22.18 -33.90
CA VAL A 34 -12.64 21.57 -34.33
C VAL A 34 -13.66 21.65 -33.19
N PRO A 35 -14.51 22.70 -33.15
CA PRO A 35 -15.44 22.96 -32.03
C PRO A 35 -16.49 21.87 -31.77
N MET A 36 -16.68 20.92 -32.69
CA MET A 36 -17.58 19.77 -32.50
C MET A 36 -17.01 18.69 -31.56
N ILE A 37 -15.72 18.74 -31.21
CA ILE A 37 -15.11 17.77 -30.31
C ILE A 37 -15.51 18.08 -28.87
N SER A 38 -16.44 17.27 -28.35
CA SER A 38 -16.87 17.35 -26.95
C SER A 38 -15.76 16.94 -25.95
N LYS A 39 -15.91 17.29 -24.67
CA LYS A 39 -14.98 16.88 -23.59
C LYS A 39 -14.76 15.35 -23.54
N PRO A 40 -15.81 14.49 -23.60
CA PRO A 40 -15.61 13.04 -23.72
C PRO A 40 -14.85 12.63 -24.98
N GLY A 41 -15.05 13.34 -26.09
CA GLY A 41 -14.30 13.13 -27.33
C GLY A 41 -12.79 13.40 -27.16
N VAL A 42 -12.42 14.44 -26.42
CA VAL A 42 -11.02 14.71 -26.06
C VAL A 42 -10.45 13.57 -25.21
N GLN A 43 -11.20 13.06 -24.24
CA GLN A 43 -10.76 11.92 -23.42
C GLN A 43 -10.51 10.68 -24.28
N ILE A 44 -11.49 10.28 -25.10
CA ILE A 44 -11.38 9.11 -25.98
C ILE A 44 -10.15 9.24 -26.90
N MET A 45 -9.95 10.41 -27.50
CA MET A 45 -8.78 10.66 -28.34
C MET A 45 -7.47 10.55 -27.55
N THR A 46 -7.44 11.07 -26.32
CA THR A 46 -6.29 10.96 -25.41
C THR A 46 -5.94 9.50 -25.15
N GLU A 47 -6.92 8.68 -24.77
CA GLU A 47 -6.72 7.26 -24.46
C GLU A 47 -6.26 6.45 -25.67
N LEU A 48 -6.87 6.67 -26.85
CA LEU A 48 -6.52 5.96 -28.07
C LEU A 48 -5.11 6.34 -28.57
N LEU A 49 -4.74 7.63 -28.48
CA LEU A 49 -3.39 8.09 -28.80
C LEU A 49 -2.38 7.50 -27.82
N ALA A 50 -2.67 7.53 -26.52
CA ALA A 50 -1.79 6.98 -25.49
C ALA A 50 -1.60 5.46 -25.66
N PHE A 51 -2.68 4.73 -25.98
CA PHE A 51 -2.63 3.32 -26.34
C PHE A 51 -1.76 3.09 -27.58
N GLY A 52 -1.95 3.87 -28.65
CA GLY A 52 -1.14 3.77 -29.87
C GLY A 52 0.35 4.00 -29.61
N CYS A 53 0.69 5.02 -28.81
CA CYS A 53 2.06 5.30 -28.38
C CYS A 53 2.67 4.13 -27.60
N TRP A 54 1.94 3.58 -26.62
CA TRP A 54 2.42 2.44 -25.83
C TRP A 54 2.52 1.15 -26.63
N TRP A 55 1.59 0.93 -27.56
CA TRP A 55 1.61 -0.21 -28.47
C TRP A 55 2.84 -0.16 -29.39
N GLY A 56 3.13 1.01 -29.96
CA GLY A 56 4.35 1.25 -30.73
C GLY A 56 5.60 1.11 -29.86
N LEU A 57 5.64 1.76 -28.71
CA LEU A 57 6.76 1.71 -27.76
C LEU A 57 7.13 0.27 -27.42
N ASN A 58 6.13 -0.58 -27.12
CA ASN A 58 6.35 -1.99 -26.78
C ASN A 58 7.09 -2.78 -27.88
N HIS A 59 7.02 -2.37 -29.16
CA HIS A 59 7.78 -3.01 -30.25
C HIS A 59 9.31 -2.83 -30.10
N TRP A 60 9.74 -1.69 -29.57
CA TRP A 60 11.16 -1.39 -29.31
C TRP A 60 11.57 -1.68 -27.88
N TYR A 61 10.74 -1.32 -26.91
CA TYR A 61 10.94 -1.51 -25.48
C TYR A 61 9.60 -1.43 -24.76
N PRO A 62 9.14 -2.44 -23.98
CA PRO A 62 9.92 -3.53 -23.37
C PRO A 62 9.97 -4.84 -24.17
N LYS A 63 9.33 -4.95 -25.35
CA LYS A 63 9.17 -6.19 -26.13
C LYS A 63 8.38 -7.27 -25.38
N ALA A 64 7.39 -6.85 -24.61
CA ALA A 64 6.50 -7.75 -23.87
C ALA A 64 5.58 -8.50 -24.84
N LYS A 65 5.48 -9.83 -24.70
CA LYS A 65 4.52 -10.63 -25.48
C LYS A 65 3.15 -10.56 -24.82
N VAL A 66 2.35 -9.61 -25.27
CA VAL A 66 0.98 -9.38 -24.80
C VAL A 66 0.05 -10.49 -25.31
N SER A 67 -0.56 -11.23 -24.40
CA SER A 67 -1.58 -12.23 -24.73
C SER A 67 -2.97 -11.60 -24.78
N TRP A 68 -3.53 -11.41 -25.96
CA TRP A 68 -4.85 -10.77 -26.13
C TRP A 68 -6.01 -11.70 -25.77
N ARG A 69 -5.96 -12.97 -26.20
CA ARG A 69 -7.03 -13.94 -26.00
C ARG A 69 -6.45 -15.27 -25.50
N GLY A 70 -6.94 -15.74 -24.36
CA GLY A 70 -6.54 -17.01 -23.77
C GLY A 70 -7.13 -18.20 -24.52
N ARG A 71 -6.34 -19.27 -24.72
CA ARG A 71 -6.84 -20.55 -25.23
C ARG A 71 -7.32 -21.43 -24.05
N GLY A 72 -8.48 -22.07 -24.17
CA GLY A 72 -8.82 -23.29 -23.40
C GLY A 72 -10.17 -23.36 -22.66
N ASN A 73 -10.77 -22.28 -22.14
CA ASN A 73 -12.05 -22.37 -21.40
C ASN A 73 -12.98 -21.18 -21.68
N PRO A 74 -14.20 -21.39 -22.22
CA PRO A 74 -15.15 -20.31 -22.50
C PRO A 74 -15.73 -19.64 -21.25
N ARG A 75 -15.68 -20.30 -20.08
CA ARG A 75 -16.22 -19.77 -18.80
C ARG A 75 -15.26 -18.85 -18.04
N GLN A 76 -14.18 -18.39 -18.68
CA GLN A 76 -13.23 -17.46 -18.05
C GLN A 76 -13.87 -16.12 -17.63
N TRP A 77 -14.97 -15.73 -18.27
CA TRP A 77 -15.76 -14.54 -17.92
C TRP A 77 -16.30 -14.56 -16.47
N VAL A 78 -16.45 -15.74 -15.85
CA VAL A 78 -16.87 -15.82 -14.44
C VAL A 78 -15.86 -15.14 -13.50
N LEU A 79 -14.59 -15.08 -13.90
CA LEU A 79 -13.52 -14.48 -13.09
C LEU A 79 -13.67 -12.96 -12.92
N ILE A 80 -14.43 -12.29 -13.79
CA ILE A 80 -14.65 -10.84 -13.69
C ILE A 80 -15.94 -10.48 -12.96
N LEU A 81 -16.82 -11.45 -12.65
CA LEU A 81 -18.06 -11.22 -11.88
C LEU A 81 -17.85 -10.55 -10.51
N PRO A 82 -16.74 -10.78 -9.77
CA PRO A 82 -16.51 -10.03 -8.54
C PRO A 82 -16.49 -8.50 -8.71
N MET A 83 -16.36 -7.95 -9.92
CA MET A 83 -16.52 -6.51 -10.16
C MET A 83 -17.89 -5.97 -9.71
N ILE A 84 -18.92 -6.82 -9.63
CA ILE A 84 -20.25 -6.43 -9.14
C ILE A 84 -20.17 -5.84 -7.72
N ILE A 85 -19.18 -6.27 -6.90
CA ILE A 85 -18.94 -5.69 -5.59
C ILE A 85 -18.59 -4.20 -5.68
N VAL A 86 -17.83 -3.80 -6.70
CA VAL A 86 -17.50 -2.38 -6.95
C VAL A 86 -18.76 -1.62 -7.34
N LEU A 87 -19.48 -2.11 -8.36
CA LEU A 87 -20.71 -1.45 -8.83
C LEU A 87 -21.75 -1.27 -7.71
N LEU A 88 -21.91 -2.28 -6.85
CA LEU A 88 -22.80 -2.21 -5.70
C LEU A 88 -22.28 -1.27 -4.62
N GLY A 89 -20.99 -1.29 -4.30
CA GLY A 89 -20.45 -0.41 -3.28
C GLY A 89 -20.48 1.05 -3.73
N ASP A 90 -20.19 1.34 -4.99
CA ASP A 90 -20.22 2.71 -5.54
C ASP A 90 -21.65 3.24 -5.62
N SER A 91 -22.64 2.35 -5.82
CA SER A 91 -24.06 2.71 -5.72
C SER A 91 -24.48 3.19 -4.32
N THR A 92 -23.67 2.92 -3.28
CA THR A 92 -23.90 3.42 -1.92
C THR A 92 -23.27 4.78 -1.64
N LEU A 93 -22.50 5.34 -2.58
CA LEU A 93 -21.73 6.58 -2.39
C LEU A 93 -22.48 7.82 -2.90
N ASN A 94 -23.78 7.87 -2.64
CA ASN A 94 -24.70 8.94 -3.07
C ASN A 94 -24.62 9.29 -4.58
N PRO A 95 -24.76 8.29 -5.47
CA PRO A 95 -24.68 8.53 -6.92
C PRO A 95 -25.82 9.43 -7.42
N GLN A 96 -25.53 10.17 -8.48
CA GLN A 96 -26.48 10.98 -9.24
C GLN A 96 -26.54 10.45 -10.68
N PHE A 97 -27.34 9.40 -10.88
CA PHE A 97 -27.37 8.68 -12.16
C PHE A 97 -27.92 9.53 -13.32
N ASN A 98 -27.14 9.65 -14.40
CA ASN A 98 -27.60 10.16 -15.69
C ASN A 98 -27.82 9.01 -16.67
N LEU A 99 -29.05 8.49 -16.69
CA LEU A 99 -29.45 7.32 -17.49
C LEU A 99 -29.91 7.68 -18.92
N SER A 100 -29.62 8.88 -19.41
CA SER A 100 -29.92 9.20 -20.81
C SER A 100 -29.13 8.29 -21.75
N LEU A 101 -29.73 7.88 -22.87
CA LEU A 101 -29.09 6.99 -23.84
C LEU A 101 -27.72 7.55 -24.29
N ARG A 102 -27.64 8.86 -24.51
CA ARG A 102 -26.39 9.55 -24.85
C ARG A 102 -25.33 9.40 -23.75
N SER A 103 -25.70 9.59 -22.49
CA SER A 103 -24.81 9.45 -21.33
C SER A 103 -24.27 8.02 -21.24
N ILE A 104 -25.14 7.02 -21.30
CA ILE A 104 -24.78 5.61 -21.24
C ILE A 104 -23.83 5.22 -22.38
N LEU A 105 -24.17 5.58 -23.62
CA LEU A 105 -23.31 5.29 -24.78
C LEU A 105 -21.95 5.98 -24.67
N THR A 106 -21.94 7.24 -24.22
CA THR A 106 -20.68 7.98 -24.01
C THR A 106 -19.83 7.31 -22.93
N ALA A 107 -20.42 6.95 -21.80
CA ALA A 107 -19.75 6.30 -20.69
C ALA A 107 -19.15 4.94 -21.08
N ILE A 108 -19.88 4.12 -21.86
CA ILE A 108 -19.36 2.83 -22.35
C ILE A 108 -18.13 3.04 -23.24
N ILE A 109 -18.18 4.01 -24.17
CA ILE A 109 -17.06 4.26 -25.09
C ILE A 109 -15.85 4.82 -24.33
N VAL A 110 -16.08 5.78 -23.45
CA VAL A 110 -15.04 6.38 -22.61
C VAL A 110 -14.40 5.32 -21.70
N GLY A 111 -15.19 4.61 -20.89
CA GLY A 111 -14.69 3.58 -19.99
C GLY A 111 -13.96 2.47 -20.72
N PHE A 112 -14.47 2.01 -21.87
CA PHE A 112 -13.76 1.03 -22.69
C PHE A 112 -12.42 1.55 -23.22
N SER A 113 -12.34 2.82 -23.62
CA SER A 113 -11.09 3.42 -24.11
C SER A 113 -10.03 3.51 -23.00
N VAL A 114 -10.42 3.90 -21.78
CA VAL A 114 -9.56 3.92 -20.59
C VAL A 114 -9.11 2.50 -20.24
N GLY A 115 -10.07 1.57 -20.11
CA GLY A 115 -9.78 0.17 -19.82
C GLY A 115 -8.85 -0.49 -20.85
N LEU A 116 -9.01 -0.17 -22.14
CA LEU A 116 -8.11 -0.64 -23.20
C LEU A 116 -6.68 -0.13 -23.00
N PHE A 117 -6.54 1.16 -22.77
CA PHE A 117 -5.24 1.81 -22.60
C PHE A 117 -4.53 1.29 -21.34
N GLU A 118 -5.14 1.46 -20.17
CA GLU A 118 -4.48 1.24 -18.90
C GLU A 118 -4.17 -0.24 -18.67
N GLU A 119 -5.10 -1.14 -19.03
CA GLU A 119 -4.85 -2.58 -18.93
C GLU A 119 -3.80 -3.04 -19.92
N TYR A 120 -3.71 -2.44 -21.12
CA TYR A 120 -2.62 -2.73 -22.05
C TYR A 120 -1.26 -2.41 -21.43
N VAL A 121 -1.09 -1.25 -20.81
CA VAL A 121 0.18 -0.88 -20.19
C VAL A 121 0.50 -1.75 -18.98
N PHE A 122 -0.40 -1.80 -17.99
CA PHE A 122 -0.08 -2.36 -16.69
C PHE A 122 -0.21 -3.87 -16.62
N ARG A 123 -1.09 -4.49 -17.42
CA ARG A 123 -1.27 -5.94 -17.48
C ARG A 123 -0.65 -6.48 -18.76
N GLY A 124 -1.00 -5.95 -19.92
CA GLY A 124 -0.44 -6.40 -21.18
C GLY A 124 1.09 -6.34 -21.20
N VAL A 125 1.66 -5.15 -21.05
CA VAL A 125 3.10 -4.90 -21.17
C VAL A 125 3.84 -5.22 -19.87
N LEU A 126 3.49 -4.56 -18.77
CA LEU A 126 4.26 -4.63 -17.53
C LEU A 126 4.24 -6.04 -16.90
N VAL A 127 3.06 -6.65 -16.70
CA VAL A 127 2.97 -8.02 -16.14
C VAL A 127 3.69 -9.02 -17.03
N SER A 128 3.48 -8.97 -18.34
CA SER A 128 4.16 -9.88 -19.27
C SER A 128 5.68 -9.72 -19.23
N ALA A 129 6.21 -8.50 -19.24
CA ALA A 129 7.64 -8.26 -19.16
C ALA A 129 8.25 -8.71 -17.82
N LEU A 130 7.62 -8.37 -16.69
CA LEU A 130 8.07 -8.79 -15.37
C LEU A 130 8.10 -10.33 -15.24
N ARG A 131 7.13 -11.01 -15.85
CA ARG A 131 7.00 -12.46 -15.77
C ARG A 131 7.90 -13.19 -16.75
N GLN A 132 7.91 -12.80 -18.02
CA GLN A 132 8.61 -13.48 -19.11
C GLN A 132 10.12 -13.17 -19.11
N ARG A 133 10.49 -11.89 -18.97
CA ARG A 133 11.89 -11.42 -19.05
C ARG A 133 12.57 -11.46 -17.69
N TYR A 134 11.92 -10.91 -16.67
CA TYR A 134 12.55 -10.80 -15.34
C TYR A 134 12.26 -12.01 -14.44
N GLN A 135 11.37 -12.91 -14.85
CA GLN A 135 11.05 -14.17 -14.16
C GLN A 135 10.54 -13.94 -12.72
N LEU A 136 9.89 -12.80 -12.45
CA LEU A 136 9.32 -12.52 -11.13
C LEU A 136 8.17 -13.51 -10.83
N GLY A 137 8.01 -13.87 -9.55
CA GLY A 137 6.91 -14.70 -9.08
C GLY A 137 5.56 -14.04 -9.33
N ALA A 138 4.54 -14.82 -9.71
CA ALA A 138 3.23 -14.31 -10.15
C ALA A 138 2.59 -13.32 -9.15
N VAL A 139 2.65 -13.62 -7.85
CA VAL A 139 2.13 -12.72 -6.79
C VAL A 139 2.89 -11.38 -6.75
N MET A 140 4.22 -11.41 -6.85
CA MET A 140 5.03 -10.19 -6.85
C MET A 140 4.78 -9.39 -8.13
N THR A 141 4.63 -10.07 -9.27
CA THR A 141 4.28 -9.43 -10.54
C THR A 141 2.92 -8.72 -10.45
N ALA A 142 1.90 -9.38 -9.90
CA ALA A 142 0.58 -8.77 -9.71
C ALA A 142 0.63 -7.57 -8.75
N PHE A 143 1.39 -7.67 -7.66
CA PHE A 143 1.58 -6.57 -6.71
C PHE A 143 2.27 -5.36 -7.34
N ILE A 144 3.37 -5.56 -8.06
CA ILE A 144 4.06 -4.47 -8.75
C ILE A 144 3.16 -3.83 -9.79
N SER A 145 2.40 -4.63 -10.55
CA SER A 145 1.43 -4.11 -11.52
C SER A 145 0.38 -3.21 -10.86
N GLY A 146 -0.27 -3.69 -9.79
CA GLY A 146 -1.27 -2.89 -9.05
C GLY A 146 -0.68 -1.65 -8.39
N LEU A 147 0.54 -1.73 -7.82
CA LEU A 147 1.21 -0.57 -7.24
C LEU A 147 1.55 0.48 -8.31
N MET A 148 2.14 0.08 -9.44
CA MET A 148 2.46 1.04 -10.52
C MET A 148 1.20 1.65 -11.13
N PHE A 149 0.13 0.86 -11.25
CA PHE A 149 -1.19 1.34 -11.67
C PHE A 149 -1.77 2.38 -10.70
N SER A 150 -1.65 2.16 -9.39
CA SER A 150 -2.08 3.16 -8.41
C SER A 150 -1.27 4.47 -8.50
N LEU A 151 0.03 4.40 -8.80
CA LEU A 151 0.88 5.59 -8.82
C LEU A 151 0.52 6.60 -9.92
N VAL A 152 -0.03 6.15 -11.07
CA VAL A 152 -0.45 7.10 -12.11
C VAL A 152 -1.64 7.96 -11.69
N HIS A 153 -2.43 7.51 -10.71
CA HIS A 153 -3.57 8.26 -10.19
C HIS A 153 -3.17 9.47 -9.33
N LEU A 154 -1.90 9.60 -8.94
CA LEU A 154 -1.41 10.81 -8.27
C LEU A 154 -1.64 12.08 -9.10
N VAL A 155 -1.76 11.95 -10.43
CA VAL A 155 -2.13 13.07 -11.30
C VAL A 155 -3.46 13.70 -10.89
N ASN A 156 -4.40 12.94 -10.31
CA ASN A 156 -5.70 13.44 -9.89
C ASN A 156 -5.61 14.40 -8.69
N ALA A 157 -4.52 14.35 -7.91
CA ALA A 157 -4.28 15.29 -6.83
C ALA A 157 -3.97 16.71 -7.35
N SER A 158 -3.56 16.86 -8.61
CA SER A 158 -3.27 18.19 -9.20
C SER A 158 -4.49 19.08 -9.32
N ASN A 159 -5.69 18.50 -9.43
CA ASN A 159 -6.95 19.21 -9.61
C ASN A 159 -8.05 18.71 -8.66
N GLY A 160 -7.69 17.97 -7.60
CA GLY A 160 -8.62 17.26 -6.73
C GLY A 160 -8.14 17.14 -5.29
N SER A 161 -8.95 16.52 -4.43
CA SER A 161 -8.56 16.28 -3.04
C SER A 161 -7.49 15.20 -2.98
N LEU A 162 -6.31 15.58 -2.52
CA LEU A 162 -5.20 14.66 -2.28
C LEU A 162 -5.58 13.50 -1.35
N THR A 163 -6.36 13.76 -0.30
CA THR A 163 -6.87 12.70 0.57
C THR A 163 -7.68 11.71 -0.24
N MET A 164 -8.60 12.19 -1.08
CA MET A 164 -9.43 11.32 -1.91
C MET A 164 -8.63 10.62 -3.01
N THR A 165 -7.57 11.25 -3.52
CA THR A 165 -6.60 10.61 -4.43
C THR A 165 -5.85 9.48 -3.73
N LEU A 166 -5.39 9.65 -2.50
CA LEU A 166 -4.73 8.58 -1.74
C LEU A 166 -5.70 7.41 -1.44
N VAL A 167 -6.97 7.72 -1.20
CA VAL A 167 -8.03 6.71 -1.05
C VAL A 167 -8.25 5.96 -2.38
N GLN A 168 -8.28 6.68 -3.51
CA GLN A 168 -8.35 6.10 -4.86
C GLN A 168 -7.16 5.19 -5.15
N MET A 169 -5.95 5.60 -4.76
CA MET A 169 -4.76 4.78 -4.90
C MET A 169 -4.85 3.48 -4.11
N LEU A 170 -5.37 3.50 -2.88
CA LEU A 170 -5.53 2.30 -2.05
C LEU A 170 -6.40 1.24 -2.75
N GLU A 171 -7.53 1.68 -3.29
CA GLU A 171 -8.43 0.85 -4.09
C GLU A 171 -7.78 0.34 -5.38
N ALA A 172 -7.12 1.25 -6.13
CA ALA A 172 -6.43 0.94 -7.36
C ALA A 172 -5.34 -0.12 -7.16
N ILE A 173 -4.67 -0.18 -6.00
CA ILE A 173 -3.72 -1.27 -5.68
C ILE A 173 -4.43 -2.63 -5.66
N GLY A 174 -5.60 -2.73 -5.01
CA GLY A 174 -6.34 -3.98 -4.86
C GLY A 174 -6.95 -4.49 -6.17
N LEU A 175 -7.68 -3.63 -6.88
CA LEU A 175 -8.22 -3.92 -8.21
C LEU A 175 -7.10 -4.17 -9.22
N GLY A 176 -6.07 -3.32 -9.14
CA GLY A 176 -4.72 -3.49 -9.67
C GLY A 176 -4.23 -4.93 -9.70
N PHE A 177 -4.04 -5.43 -8.48
CA PHE A 177 -3.56 -6.77 -8.18
C PHE A 177 -4.51 -7.86 -8.70
N PHE A 178 -5.82 -7.70 -8.53
CA PHE A 178 -6.82 -8.67 -8.96
C PHE A 178 -6.87 -8.84 -10.49
N PHE A 179 -6.91 -7.75 -11.25
CA PHE A 179 -6.87 -7.80 -12.71
C PHE A 179 -5.57 -8.38 -13.24
N ALA A 180 -4.43 -8.08 -12.59
CA ALA A 180 -3.17 -8.74 -12.91
C ALA A 180 -3.22 -10.26 -12.62
N ALA A 181 -3.88 -10.69 -11.53
CA ALA A 181 -4.09 -12.10 -11.23
C ALA A 181 -4.95 -12.80 -12.29
N ILE A 182 -6.07 -12.20 -12.71
CA ILE A 182 -6.90 -12.69 -13.81
C ILE A 182 -6.06 -12.85 -15.08
N TYR A 183 -5.30 -11.81 -15.45
CA TYR A 183 -4.47 -11.84 -16.64
C TYR A 183 -3.43 -12.96 -16.59
N LEU A 184 -2.74 -13.13 -15.46
CA LEU A 184 -1.73 -14.17 -15.25
C LEU A 184 -2.28 -15.59 -15.41
N VAL A 185 -3.50 -15.87 -14.94
CA VAL A 185 -4.11 -17.22 -14.98
C VAL A 185 -4.90 -17.49 -16.26
N THR A 186 -5.30 -16.45 -16.99
CA THR A 186 -6.12 -16.60 -18.20
C THR A 186 -5.35 -16.39 -19.49
N ALA A 187 -4.26 -15.60 -19.46
CA ALA A 187 -3.58 -15.07 -20.64
C ALA A 187 -4.56 -14.38 -21.61
N ASN A 188 -5.57 -13.70 -21.06
CA ASN A 188 -6.63 -13.04 -21.80
C ASN A 188 -6.76 -11.59 -21.32
N LEU A 189 -6.25 -10.64 -22.12
CA LEU A 189 -6.27 -9.22 -21.76
C LEU A 189 -7.67 -8.61 -21.87
N TRP A 190 -8.55 -9.19 -22.68
CA TRP A 190 -9.93 -8.70 -22.80
C TRP A 190 -10.72 -8.77 -21.50
N LEU A 191 -10.42 -9.73 -20.62
CA LEU A 191 -11.12 -9.85 -19.33
C LEU A 191 -10.92 -8.61 -18.44
N PRO A 192 -9.68 -8.22 -18.09
CA PRO A 192 -9.49 -7.01 -17.30
C PRO A 192 -9.89 -5.74 -18.06
N ILE A 193 -9.69 -5.64 -19.38
CA ILE A 193 -10.15 -4.47 -20.17
C ILE A 193 -11.66 -4.25 -19.99
N LEU A 194 -12.45 -5.31 -20.15
CA LEU A 194 -13.91 -5.22 -20.07
C LEU A 194 -14.39 -5.00 -18.63
N ALA A 195 -13.70 -5.59 -17.65
CA ALA A 195 -14.03 -5.37 -16.24
C ALA A 195 -13.74 -3.94 -15.79
N HIS A 196 -12.56 -3.42 -16.15
CA HIS A 196 -12.16 -2.05 -15.84
C HIS A 196 -13.06 -1.05 -16.55
N GLY A 197 -13.24 -1.20 -17.87
CA GLY A 197 -14.09 -0.28 -18.63
C GLY A 197 -15.56 -0.29 -18.20
N ALA A 198 -16.06 -1.39 -17.62
CA ALA A 198 -17.40 -1.43 -17.04
C ALA A 198 -17.50 -0.64 -15.72
N ILE A 199 -16.45 -0.66 -14.88
CA ILE A 199 -16.38 0.16 -13.67
C ILE A 199 -16.37 1.64 -14.05
N ASP A 200 -15.48 2.05 -14.96
CA ASP A 200 -15.38 3.45 -15.39
C ASP A 200 -16.65 3.96 -16.10
N ALA A 201 -17.31 3.10 -16.88
CA ALA A 201 -18.59 3.43 -17.49
C ALA A 201 -19.67 3.62 -16.41
N PHE A 202 -19.70 2.78 -15.38
CA PHE A 202 -20.61 2.95 -14.25
C PHE A 202 -20.34 4.27 -13.53
N ASP A 203 -19.08 4.57 -13.19
CA ASP A 203 -18.69 5.79 -12.49
C ASP A 203 -19.04 7.05 -13.29
N THR A 204 -18.82 7.01 -14.60
CA THR A 204 -19.21 8.11 -15.48
C THR A 204 -20.73 8.33 -15.47
N VAL A 205 -21.53 7.27 -15.45
CA VAL A 205 -23.00 7.36 -15.39
C VAL A 205 -23.49 7.78 -14.00
N ALA A 206 -22.83 7.32 -12.94
CA ALA A 206 -23.22 7.51 -11.55
C ALA A 206 -22.76 8.86 -10.96
N PHE A 207 -21.59 9.36 -11.36
CA PHE A 207 -20.96 10.54 -10.78
C PHE A 207 -20.66 11.64 -11.80
N GLY A 208 -20.84 11.37 -13.10
CA GLY A 208 -20.59 12.35 -14.18
C GLY A 208 -19.13 12.65 -14.44
N THR A 209 -18.20 11.89 -13.85
CA THR A 209 -16.76 12.09 -13.94
C THR A 209 -16.00 10.76 -13.82
N LEU A 210 -14.87 10.65 -14.52
CA LEU A 210 -13.85 9.60 -14.30
C LEU A 210 -12.90 9.95 -13.16
N ASN A 211 -12.93 11.20 -12.70
CA ASN A 211 -12.11 11.63 -11.59
C ASN A 211 -12.78 11.18 -10.29
N ASN A 212 -12.48 9.95 -9.87
CA ASN A 212 -13.25 9.26 -8.83
C ASN A 212 -13.24 9.94 -7.46
N THR A 213 -12.48 11.01 -7.22
CA THR A 213 -12.53 11.72 -5.91
C THR A 213 -13.94 12.12 -5.42
N VAL A 214 -14.92 12.26 -6.32
CA VAL A 214 -16.31 12.69 -6.01
C VAL A 214 -17.21 11.55 -5.51
N GLY A 215 -16.80 10.29 -5.63
CA GLY A 215 -17.58 9.12 -5.23
C GLY A 215 -16.75 8.14 -4.42
N MET A 216 -15.88 8.62 -3.54
CA MET A 216 -14.90 7.78 -2.83
C MET A 216 -15.14 7.78 -1.32
N SER A 217 -14.85 6.64 -0.71
CA SER A 217 -14.97 6.45 0.74
C SER A 217 -13.78 5.64 1.23
N VAL A 218 -13.11 6.14 2.28
CA VAL A 218 -11.99 5.42 2.92
C VAL A 218 -12.37 3.98 3.23
N TRP A 219 -13.60 3.76 3.71
CA TRP A 219 -14.09 2.44 4.09
C TRP A 219 -14.38 1.55 2.89
N THR A 220 -15.00 2.10 1.85
CA THR A 220 -15.33 1.36 0.63
C THR A 220 -14.05 0.96 -0.11
N SER A 221 -13.11 1.88 -0.28
CA SER A 221 -11.83 1.63 -0.95
C SER A 221 -10.91 0.71 -0.17
N LEU A 222 -10.90 0.79 1.16
CA LEU A 222 -10.23 -0.22 2.01
C LEU A 222 -10.85 -1.60 1.82
N THR A 223 -12.19 -1.67 1.77
CA THR A 223 -12.91 -2.93 1.54
C THR A 223 -12.55 -3.52 0.19
N TYR A 224 -12.57 -2.73 -0.88
CA TYR A 224 -12.15 -3.18 -2.20
C TYR A 224 -10.69 -3.64 -2.21
N ALA A 225 -9.78 -2.87 -1.61
CA ALA A 225 -8.36 -3.22 -1.52
C ALA A 225 -8.15 -4.60 -0.88
N VAL A 226 -8.85 -4.87 0.22
CA VAL A 226 -8.78 -6.14 0.96
C VAL A 226 -9.43 -7.27 0.17
N VAL A 227 -10.66 -7.08 -0.30
CA VAL A 227 -11.43 -8.12 -1.00
C VAL A 227 -10.74 -8.53 -2.30
N PHE A 228 -10.39 -7.58 -3.15
CA PHE A 228 -9.74 -7.87 -4.43
C PHE A 228 -8.29 -8.33 -4.27
N GLY A 229 -7.57 -7.83 -3.26
CA GLY A 229 -6.27 -8.37 -2.86
C GLY A 229 -6.35 -9.84 -2.45
N ALA A 230 -7.33 -10.20 -1.61
CA ALA A 230 -7.56 -11.58 -1.16
C ALA A 230 -7.99 -12.50 -2.32
N LEU A 231 -8.94 -12.06 -3.15
CA LEU A 231 -9.39 -12.81 -4.33
C LEU A 231 -8.26 -13.05 -5.32
N GLY A 232 -7.46 -12.02 -5.62
CA GLY A 232 -6.30 -12.16 -6.49
C GLY A 232 -5.27 -13.13 -5.91
N TYR A 233 -5.06 -13.11 -4.60
CA TYR A 233 -4.06 -13.98 -3.96
C TYR A 233 -4.54 -15.42 -3.99
N TRP A 234 -5.81 -15.64 -3.71
CA TRP A 234 -6.47 -16.92 -3.85
C TRP A 234 -6.37 -17.45 -5.29
N LEU A 235 -6.67 -16.64 -6.31
CA LEU A 235 -6.56 -17.02 -7.73
C LEU A 235 -5.14 -17.49 -8.10
N LEU A 236 -4.11 -16.83 -7.56
CA LEU A 236 -2.71 -17.14 -7.84
C LEU A 236 -2.15 -18.33 -7.02
N LYS A 237 -2.85 -18.76 -5.97
CA LYS A 237 -2.40 -19.84 -5.07
C LYS A 237 -3.23 -21.11 -5.14
N THR A 238 -4.48 -21.01 -5.61
CA THR A 238 -5.34 -22.18 -5.76
C THR A 238 -4.78 -23.14 -6.80
N LYS A 239 -4.96 -24.44 -6.56
CA LYS A 239 -4.59 -25.48 -7.54
C LYS A 239 -5.54 -25.51 -8.74
N ARG A 240 -6.68 -24.83 -8.66
CA ARG A 240 -7.70 -24.77 -9.74
C ARG A 240 -7.23 -24.00 -10.97
N TYR A 241 -6.33 -23.03 -10.80
CA TYR A 241 -5.84 -22.19 -11.88
C TYR A 241 -4.32 -22.24 -11.97
N ALA A 242 -3.81 -22.62 -13.14
CA ALA A 242 -2.39 -22.51 -13.44
C ALA A 242 -2.07 -21.13 -14.01
N VAL A 243 -0.94 -20.55 -13.58
CA VAL A 243 -0.41 -19.32 -14.18
C VAL A 243 0.04 -19.62 -15.61
N LYS A 244 -0.67 -19.05 -16.59
CA LYS A 244 -0.42 -19.28 -18.03
C LYS A 244 0.70 -18.39 -18.57
N ILE A 245 0.87 -17.19 -18.04
CA ILE A 245 2.01 -16.33 -18.38
C ILE A 245 3.23 -16.82 -17.60
N ALA A 246 4.04 -17.64 -18.24
CA ALA A 246 5.21 -18.25 -17.64
C ALA A 246 6.51 -17.47 -17.95
N PRO A 247 7.56 -17.62 -17.13
CA PRO A 247 8.91 -17.20 -17.49
C PRO A 247 9.36 -17.84 -18.81
N ASN A 248 10.13 -17.12 -19.62
CA ASN A 248 10.71 -17.72 -20.83
C ASN A 248 11.66 -18.87 -20.44
N SER A 249 11.43 -20.06 -21.01
CA SER A 249 12.03 -21.35 -20.63
C SER A 249 13.54 -21.48 -20.86
N ALA A 250 14.25 -20.43 -21.29
CA ALA A 250 15.68 -20.47 -21.60
C ALA A 250 16.59 -20.55 -20.36
N THR A 251 16.03 -20.56 -19.15
CA THR A 251 16.78 -20.88 -17.92
C THR A 251 15.84 -21.59 -16.95
N GLN A 252 15.67 -22.91 -17.12
CA GLN A 252 15.14 -23.74 -16.05
C GLN A 252 16.15 -23.76 -14.90
N VAL A 253 16.00 -22.84 -13.95
CA VAL A 253 16.49 -23.10 -12.60
C VAL A 253 15.53 -24.12 -12.01
N ASN A 254 15.98 -25.37 -11.96
CA ASN A 254 15.35 -26.44 -11.21
C ASN A 254 15.21 -25.99 -9.74
N PHE A 255 14.07 -25.42 -9.38
CA PHE A 255 13.65 -25.36 -7.99
C PHE A 255 13.15 -26.75 -7.63
N SER A 256 14.11 -27.65 -7.35
CA SER A 256 13.83 -28.78 -6.47
C SER A 256 13.16 -28.18 -5.24
N ARG A 257 11.87 -28.46 -5.11
CA ARG A 257 11.01 -27.98 -4.04
C ARG A 257 11.45 -28.71 -2.79
N ARG A 258 12.61 -28.33 -2.24
CA ARG A 258 13.07 -28.77 -0.94
C ARG A 258 12.06 -28.16 0.00
N SER A 259 11.13 -29.00 0.45
CA SER A 259 10.30 -28.78 1.61
C SER A 259 11.26 -28.50 2.78
N GLN A 260 11.73 -27.27 2.90
CA GLN A 260 12.30 -26.78 4.15
C GLN A 260 11.12 -26.75 5.10
N ARG A 261 10.90 -27.87 5.80
CA ARG A 261 10.15 -27.87 7.06
C ARG A 261 10.61 -26.63 7.83
N ARG A 262 9.66 -25.81 8.30
CA ARG A 262 9.98 -24.65 9.13
C ARG A 262 10.99 -25.12 10.18
N PRO A 263 12.18 -24.50 10.28
CA PRO A 263 13.20 -24.97 11.21
C PRO A 263 12.61 -25.08 12.62
N ALA A 264 13.07 -26.09 13.36
CA ALA A 264 12.67 -26.31 14.74
C ALA A 264 12.81 -25.00 15.54
N ILE A 265 11.92 -24.81 16.52
CA ILE A 265 11.90 -23.61 17.36
C ILE A 265 13.20 -23.58 18.19
N GLN A 266 14.24 -22.91 17.69
CA GLN A 266 15.43 -22.64 18.49
C GLN A 266 15.14 -21.47 19.43
N ARG A 267 15.39 -21.71 20.72
CA ARG A 267 15.29 -20.70 21.77
C ARG A 267 16.38 -19.66 21.52
N GLN A 268 16.01 -18.41 21.29
CA GLN A 268 16.94 -17.29 21.22
C GLN A 268 16.95 -16.62 22.60
N SER A 269 17.90 -17.02 23.46
CA SER A 269 18.13 -16.33 24.73
C SER A 269 18.86 -15.02 24.45
N VAL A 270 18.28 -13.90 24.87
CA VAL A 270 18.92 -12.59 24.84
C VAL A 270 19.70 -12.42 26.15
N SER A 271 20.91 -11.85 26.11
CA SER A 271 21.64 -11.60 27.36
C SER A 271 20.89 -10.54 28.19
N MET A 272 20.91 -10.71 29.51
CA MET A 272 20.21 -9.80 30.42
C MET A 272 20.69 -8.34 30.23
N ILE A 273 21.99 -8.14 30.02
CA ILE A 273 22.58 -6.81 29.74
C ILE A 273 21.96 -6.20 28.48
N LYS A 274 21.82 -6.97 27.39
CA LYS A 274 21.18 -6.48 26.17
C LYS A 274 19.72 -6.08 26.41
N THR A 275 18.97 -6.88 27.17
CA THR A 275 17.58 -6.56 27.52
C THR A 275 17.49 -5.29 28.38
N VAL A 276 18.37 -5.11 29.37
CA VAL A 276 18.38 -3.90 30.21
C VAL A 276 18.68 -2.66 29.37
N ILE A 277 19.73 -2.70 28.53
CA ILE A 277 20.07 -1.58 27.64
C ILE A 277 18.90 -1.30 26.69
N ALA A 278 18.27 -2.33 26.13
CA ALA A 278 17.11 -2.17 25.25
C ALA A 278 15.93 -1.46 25.93
N ILE A 279 15.65 -1.76 27.20
CA ILE A 279 14.58 -1.09 27.98
C ILE A 279 14.94 0.36 28.30
N VAL A 280 16.23 0.65 28.52
CA VAL A 280 16.69 2.03 28.79
C VAL A 280 16.47 2.94 27.58
N ILE A 281 16.53 2.43 26.34
CA ILE A 281 16.34 3.25 25.12
C ILE A 281 15.02 4.03 25.14
N PRO A 282 13.82 3.42 25.17
CA PRO A 282 12.56 4.16 25.17
C PRO A 282 12.35 5.01 26.43
N LEU A 283 12.92 4.60 27.58
CA LEU A 283 12.86 5.41 28.80
C LEU A 283 13.69 6.69 28.68
N ALA A 284 14.88 6.58 28.08
CA ALA A 284 15.74 7.72 27.78
C ALA A 284 15.11 8.63 26.72
N GLU A 285 14.53 8.06 25.66
CA GLU A 285 13.80 8.81 24.63
C GLU A 285 12.63 9.60 25.23
N LEU A 286 11.83 8.98 26.09
CA LEU A 286 10.73 9.64 26.80
C LEU A 286 11.21 10.75 27.74
N GLY A 287 12.22 10.46 28.58
CA GLY A 287 12.72 11.39 29.59
C GLY A 287 13.45 12.58 28.98
N LEU A 288 14.35 12.34 28.03
CA LEU A 288 15.08 13.38 27.31
C LEU A 288 14.12 14.20 26.42
N GLY A 289 13.15 13.56 25.77
CA GLY A 289 12.13 14.26 24.99
C GLY A 289 11.30 15.22 25.85
N ALA A 290 10.87 14.78 27.05
CA ALA A 290 10.19 15.66 28.00
C ALA A 290 11.08 16.82 28.47
N ALA A 291 12.36 16.57 28.73
CA ALA A 291 13.33 17.60 29.10
C ALA A 291 13.50 18.64 27.98
N VAL A 292 13.63 18.22 26.72
CA VAL A 292 13.72 19.11 25.54
C VAL A 292 12.52 20.05 25.46
N VAL A 293 11.31 19.52 25.68
CA VAL A 293 10.07 20.32 25.69
C VAL A 293 10.06 21.35 26.81
N ALA A 294 10.57 20.99 27.99
CA ALA A 294 10.62 21.86 29.16
C ALA A 294 11.65 23.00 29.02
N VAL A 295 12.82 22.73 28.44
CA VAL A 295 13.95 23.69 28.40
C VAL A 295 14.00 24.54 27.13
N THR A 296 13.38 24.10 26.04
CA THR A 296 13.44 24.78 24.75
C THR A 296 12.08 25.38 24.43
N THR A 297 12.00 26.65 24.01
CA THR A 297 10.74 27.27 23.53
C THR A 297 10.61 27.23 22.00
N ASN A 298 11.73 27.14 21.27
CA ASN A 298 11.78 27.06 19.81
C ASN A 298 11.28 25.68 19.30
N GLN A 299 10.19 25.68 18.53
CA GLN A 299 9.55 24.46 18.02
C GLN A 299 10.44 23.65 17.06
N TRP A 300 11.19 24.30 16.17
CA TRP A 300 12.10 23.62 15.25
C TRP A 300 13.22 22.91 16.00
N LEU A 301 13.80 23.59 16.99
CA LEU A 301 14.86 23.00 17.81
C LEU A 301 14.33 21.80 18.62
N ARG A 302 13.09 21.86 19.13
CA ARG A 302 12.45 20.71 19.80
C ARG A 302 12.35 19.50 18.89
N VAL A 303 11.88 19.68 17.65
CA VAL A 303 11.70 18.59 16.68
C VAL A 303 13.06 17.97 16.32
N VAL A 304 14.04 18.80 15.97
CA VAL A 304 15.39 18.33 15.59
C VAL A 304 16.06 17.58 16.74
N LEU A 305 15.98 18.10 17.98
CA LEU A 305 16.54 17.42 19.14
C LEU A 305 15.82 16.09 19.43
N ALA A 306 14.49 16.04 19.29
CA ALA A 306 13.72 14.80 19.43
C ALA A 306 14.15 13.75 18.39
N ASP A 307 14.29 14.13 17.11
CA ASP A 307 14.77 13.23 16.06
C ASP A 307 16.19 12.73 16.33
N LEU A 308 17.08 13.58 16.84
CA LEU A 308 18.45 13.20 17.20
C LEU A 308 18.49 12.20 18.36
N ILE A 309 17.68 12.42 19.39
CA ILE A 309 17.54 11.49 20.53
C ILE A 309 17.08 10.12 20.01
N PHE A 310 16.04 10.11 19.18
CA PHE A 310 15.49 8.89 18.61
C PHE A 310 16.47 8.19 17.66
N PHE A 311 17.24 8.94 16.87
CA PHE A 311 18.27 8.40 15.99
C PHE A 311 19.39 7.71 16.77
N VAL A 312 19.83 8.29 17.90
CA VAL A 312 20.82 7.66 18.80
C VAL A 312 20.25 6.35 19.39
N GLY A 313 18.98 6.34 19.79
CA GLY A 313 18.27 5.14 20.24
C GLY A 313 18.22 4.05 19.18
N LEU A 314 17.88 4.42 17.93
CA LEU A 314 17.91 3.54 16.77
C LEU A 314 19.30 2.95 16.52
N CYS A 315 20.35 3.77 16.45
CA CYS A 315 21.72 3.30 16.24
C CYS A 315 22.13 2.29 17.33
N THR A 316 21.78 2.58 18.59
CA THR A 316 22.05 1.70 19.73
C THR A 316 21.31 0.37 19.59
N ALA A 317 20.01 0.38 19.29
CA ALA A 317 19.21 -0.82 19.09
C ALA A 317 19.72 -1.69 17.92
N LEU A 318 20.05 -1.06 16.79
CA LEU A 318 20.60 -1.74 15.61
C LEU A 318 21.95 -2.38 15.91
N TYR A 319 22.85 -1.68 16.62
CA TYR A 319 24.14 -2.22 17.01
C TYR A 319 24.00 -3.43 17.93
N LEU A 320 23.14 -3.32 18.95
CA LEU A 320 22.95 -4.34 19.99
C LEU A 320 22.38 -5.67 19.44
N TYR A 321 21.49 -5.57 18.44
CA TYR A 321 20.76 -6.70 17.84
C TYR A 321 21.13 -6.99 16.38
N ARG A 322 22.27 -6.48 15.90
CA ARG A 322 22.75 -6.66 14.51
C ARG A 322 22.75 -8.11 14.04
N ASP A 323 23.12 -9.06 14.91
CA ASP A 323 23.24 -10.48 14.56
C ASP A 323 21.86 -11.11 14.30
N VAL A 324 20.87 -10.73 15.11
CA VAL A 324 19.48 -11.15 14.97
C VAL A 324 18.89 -10.54 13.69
N LEU A 325 19.09 -9.24 13.48
CA LEU A 325 18.61 -8.55 12.29
C LEU A 325 19.22 -9.16 11.01
N ALA A 326 20.54 -9.35 10.97
CA ALA A 326 21.24 -9.93 9.84
C ALA A 326 20.74 -11.36 9.54
N SER A 327 20.67 -12.23 10.56
CA SER A 327 20.21 -13.61 10.38
C SER A 327 18.74 -13.70 9.93
N HIS A 328 17.87 -12.87 10.49
CA HIS A 328 16.46 -12.83 10.14
C HIS A 328 16.25 -12.25 8.73
N TRP A 329 17.06 -11.27 8.32
CA TRP A 329 17.02 -10.66 6.99
C TRP A 329 17.31 -11.67 5.88
N GLN A 330 18.34 -12.51 6.08
CA GLN A 330 18.72 -13.53 5.10
C GLN A 330 17.57 -14.51 4.78
N ARG A 331 16.72 -14.80 5.78
CA ARG A 331 15.51 -15.61 5.62
C ARG A 331 14.36 -14.81 5.02
N PHE A 332 14.16 -13.57 5.48
CA PHE A 332 13.04 -12.72 5.07
C PHE A 332 13.10 -12.36 3.58
N LYS A 333 14.28 -11.97 3.07
CA LYS A 333 14.45 -11.53 1.68
C LYS A 333 14.04 -12.58 0.63
N ARG A 334 14.04 -13.87 0.99
CA ARG A 334 13.60 -14.97 0.11
C ARG A 334 12.08 -15.03 -0.04
N HIS A 335 11.34 -14.45 0.90
CA HIS A 335 9.88 -14.49 0.99
C HIS A 335 9.26 -13.09 1.05
N LEU A 336 9.98 -12.07 0.57
CA LEU A 336 9.59 -10.66 0.67
C LEU A 336 8.17 -10.40 0.12
N GLY A 337 7.77 -11.07 -0.96
CA GLY A 337 6.42 -10.91 -1.52
C GLY A 337 5.29 -11.39 -0.60
N SER A 338 5.41 -12.61 -0.06
CA SER A 338 4.45 -13.10 0.93
C SER A 338 4.54 -12.33 2.24
N GLY A 339 5.74 -11.87 2.61
CA GLY A 339 5.94 -11.06 3.80
C GLY A 339 5.29 -9.68 3.70
N LEU A 340 5.34 -9.06 2.51
CA LEU A 340 4.66 -7.79 2.24
C LEU A 340 3.15 -7.93 2.29
N LEU A 341 2.58 -9.02 1.75
CA LEU A 341 1.14 -9.28 1.86
C LEU A 341 0.67 -9.49 3.31
N VAL A 342 1.43 -10.25 4.09
CA VAL A 342 1.17 -10.39 5.54
C VAL A 342 1.36 -9.04 6.24
N GLY A 343 2.29 -8.22 5.76
CA GLY A 343 2.50 -6.83 6.19
C GLY A 343 1.24 -5.99 6.02
N ILE A 344 0.77 -5.88 4.78
CA ILE A 344 -0.45 -5.13 4.41
C ILE A 344 -1.67 -5.67 5.16
N GLY A 345 -1.85 -6.99 5.22
CA GLY A 345 -2.94 -7.59 6.01
C GLY A 345 -2.85 -7.25 7.50
N GLY A 346 -1.63 -7.20 8.05
CA GLY A 346 -1.37 -6.75 9.42
C GLY A 346 -1.69 -5.27 9.64
N VAL A 347 -1.39 -4.40 8.68
CA VAL A 347 -1.75 -2.97 8.72
C VAL A 347 -3.27 -2.80 8.74
N VAL A 348 -3.98 -3.51 7.85
CA VAL A 348 -5.45 -3.50 7.81
C VAL A 348 -6.02 -3.96 9.16
N ALA A 349 -5.51 -5.07 9.70
CA ALA A 349 -5.92 -5.56 11.01
C ALA A 349 -5.64 -4.55 12.13
N ALA A 350 -4.53 -3.82 12.07
CA ALA A 350 -4.19 -2.78 13.03
C ALA A 350 -5.18 -1.61 12.99
N TYR A 351 -5.54 -1.10 11.80
CA TYR A 351 -6.54 -0.03 11.66
C TYR A 351 -7.95 -0.45 12.09
N ILE A 352 -8.37 -1.67 11.76
CA ILE A 352 -9.64 -2.23 12.23
C ILE A 352 -9.63 -2.31 13.76
N LEU A 353 -8.58 -2.91 14.34
CA LEU A 353 -8.44 -3.04 15.79
C LEU A 353 -8.46 -1.68 16.48
N LEU A 354 -7.70 -0.71 15.98
CA LEU A 354 -7.64 0.65 16.51
C LEU A 354 -9.01 1.34 16.45
N THR A 355 -9.77 1.17 15.36
CA THR A 355 -11.13 1.71 15.22
C THR A 355 -12.08 1.07 16.22
N VAL A 356 -12.10 -0.26 16.29
CA VAL A 356 -12.97 -1.03 17.20
C VAL A 356 -12.70 -0.67 18.66
N VAL A 357 -11.42 -0.62 19.07
CA VAL A 357 -11.05 -0.28 20.45
C VAL A 357 -11.44 1.17 20.76
N ARG A 358 -11.17 2.12 19.86
CA ARG A 358 -11.56 3.54 20.07
C ARG A 358 -13.08 3.70 20.18
N GLN A 359 -13.86 3.04 19.33
CA GLN A 359 -15.32 3.05 19.42
C GLN A 359 -15.81 2.42 20.72
N GLY A 360 -15.23 1.29 21.13
CA GLY A 360 -15.52 0.65 22.42
C GLY A 360 -15.29 1.59 23.59
N LEU A 361 -14.13 2.26 23.65
CA LEU A 361 -13.80 3.24 24.70
C LEU A 361 -14.76 4.44 24.71
N LYS A 362 -15.26 4.86 23.53
CA LYS A 362 -16.26 5.93 23.42
C LYS A 362 -17.62 5.48 23.97
N LEU A 363 -18.05 4.25 23.68
CA LEU A 363 -19.33 3.71 24.16
C LEU A 363 -19.39 3.59 25.68
N ILE A 364 -18.27 3.30 26.33
CA ILE A 364 -18.17 3.23 27.80
C ILE A 364 -17.92 4.60 28.46
N GLY A 365 -17.92 5.69 27.70
CA GLY A 365 -17.78 7.06 28.20
C GLY A 365 -16.37 7.44 28.67
N VAL A 366 -15.35 6.64 28.35
CA VAL A 366 -13.98 6.83 28.85
C VAL A 366 -13.11 7.60 27.82
N ALA A 367 -13.51 7.68 26.56
CA ALA A 367 -12.83 8.48 25.53
C ALA A 367 -13.56 9.79 25.20
N GLY A 368 -12.89 10.92 25.39
CA GLY A 368 -13.39 12.24 24.99
C GLY A 368 -13.40 12.43 23.46
N THR A 369 -14.30 13.29 22.97
CA THR A 369 -14.36 13.72 21.57
C THR A 369 -13.21 14.69 21.27
N GLY A 370 -12.03 14.14 20.93
CA GLY A 370 -10.95 14.93 20.36
C GLY A 370 -11.27 15.27 18.90
N SER A 371 -11.78 16.47 18.67
CA SER A 371 -11.91 17.04 17.33
C SER A 371 -10.51 17.34 16.79
N GLY A 372 -10.04 16.56 15.82
CA GLY A 372 -8.78 16.87 15.13
C GLY A 372 -8.94 18.16 14.32
N SER A 373 -8.33 19.25 14.78
CA SER A 373 -8.23 20.49 14.00
C SER A 373 -7.34 20.27 12.79
N VAL A 374 -7.76 20.78 11.64
CA VAL A 374 -7.00 20.80 10.38
C VAL A 374 -5.67 21.53 10.61
N MET A 375 -4.56 20.90 10.24
CA MET A 375 -3.21 21.47 10.38
C MET A 375 -3.05 22.75 9.54
N SER A 376 -2.42 23.77 10.11
CA SER A 376 -2.01 24.99 9.39
C SER A 376 -0.76 24.76 8.53
N ILE A 377 -0.46 25.68 7.62
CA ILE A 377 0.69 25.58 6.69
C ILE A 377 2.03 25.59 7.43
N GLN A 378 2.14 26.32 8.54
CA GLN A 378 3.36 26.37 9.36
C GLN A 378 3.64 25.02 10.05
N THR A 379 2.58 24.25 10.35
CA THR A 379 2.71 22.90 10.88
C THR A 379 3.15 21.85 9.86
N ALA A 380 3.04 22.09 8.55
CA ALA A 380 3.37 21.08 7.53
C ALA A 380 4.89 20.82 7.36
N GLY A 381 5.71 21.89 7.36
CA GLY A 381 7.17 21.75 7.28
C GLY A 381 7.79 21.11 8.52
N MET A 382 7.31 21.50 9.71
CA MET A 382 7.72 20.88 10.97
C MET A 382 7.23 19.44 11.07
N ALA A 383 6.02 19.13 10.62
CA ALA A 383 5.52 17.76 10.56
C ALA A 383 6.35 16.88 9.62
N LEU A 384 6.86 17.43 8.50
CA LEU A 384 7.75 16.69 7.61
C LEU A 384 9.07 16.34 8.31
N VAL A 385 9.68 17.27 9.04
CA VAL A 385 10.90 16.96 9.81
C VAL A 385 10.59 15.95 10.92
N ALA A 386 9.52 16.16 11.68
CA ALA A 386 9.08 15.25 12.75
C ALA A 386 8.74 13.83 12.24
N SER A 387 8.42 13.68 10.95
CA SER A 387 8.16 12.37 10.34
C SER A 387 9.40 11.46 10.29
N LEU A 388 10.60 12.00 10.48
CA LEU A 388 11.83 11.22 10.59
C LEU A 388 11.76 10.26 11.78
N THR A 389 11.33 10.72 12.95
CA THR A 389 11.04 9.85 14.11
C THR A 389 10.05 8.74 13.74
N THR A 390 8.96 9.06 13.05
CA THR A 390 7.97 8.07 12.60
C THR A 390 8.54 7.01 11.65
N LEU A 391 9.53 7.35 10.82
CA LEU A 391 10.21 6.38 9.94
C LEU A 391 11.19 5.48 10.71
N MET A 392 11.76 5.98 11.81
CA MET A 392 12.77 5.28 12.62
C MET A 392 12.15 4.40 13.71
N ALA A 393 11.05 4.83 14.32
CA ALA A 393 10.36 4.18 15.43
C ALA A 393 10.07 2.68 15.23
N PRO A 394 9.54 2.25 14.07
CA PRO A 394 9.25 0.83 13.84
C PRO A 394 10.45 -0.10 14.02
N PHE A 395 11.67 0.37 13.81
CA PHE A 395 12.86 -0.46 13.99
C PHE A 395 13.21 -0.59 15.47
N THR A 396 13.32 0.53 16.18
CA THR A 396 13.67 0.56 17.62
C THR A 396 12.62 -0.15 18.44
N GLU A 397 11.35 0.18 18.23
CA GLU A 397 10.24 -0.34 19.02
C GLU A 397 10.06 -1.86 18.85
N GLU A 398 10.20 -2.38 17.63
CA GLU A 398 10.09 -3.82 17.40
C GLU A 398 11.29 -4.61 17.97
N ILE A 399 12.48 -4.02 17.98
CA ILE A 399 13.66 -4.59 18.63
C ILE A 399 13.46 -4.63 20.14
N VAL A 400 13.05 -3.52 20.76
CA VAL A 400 12.91 -3.41 22.21
C VAL A 400 11.70 -4.19 22.71
N PHE A 401 10.50 -3.84 22.25
CA PHE A 401 9.27 -4.41 22.79
C PHE A 401 9.06 -5.83 22.29
N ARG A 402 9.25 -6.11 21.00
CA ARG A 402 8.92 -7.45 20.47
C ARG A 402 10.05 -8.43 20.62
N HIS A 403 11.29 -8.05 20.30
CA HIS A 403 12.40 -8.99 20.42
C HIS A 403 12.94 -9.10 21.85
N ALA A 404 13.39 -7.98 22.43
CA ALA A 404 14.04 -7.98 23.73
C ALA A 404 13.06 -8.29 24.87
N LEU A 405 11.88 -7.67 24.93
CA LEU A 405 10.94 -7.87 26.03
C LEU A 405 10.07 -9.13 25.86
N PHE A 406 9.58 -9.43 24.66
CA PHE A 406 8.61 -10.51 24.44
C PHE A 406 9.22 -11.81 23.90
N TYR A 407 9.85 -11.78 22.73
CA TYR A 407 10.14 -12.98 21.93
C TYR A 407 11.14 -13.94 22.58
N GLN A 408 12.03 -13.45 23.46
CA GLN A 408 12.94 -14.32 24.22
C GLN A 408 12.21 -15.31 25.17
N TRP A 409 10.96 -15.01 25.54
CA TRP A 409 10.11 -15.85 26.41
C TRP A 409 9.23 -16.81 25.63
N ARG A 410 9.30 -16.79 24.30
CA ARG A 410 8.47 -17.60 23.41
C ARG A 410 8.62 -19.09 23.70
N GLY A 411 7.48 -19.75 23.94
CA GLY A 411 7.42 -21.20 24.16
C GLY A 411 7.66 -21.62 25.61
N ARG A 412 7.55 -20.69 26.56
CA ARG A 412 7.62 -20.95 28.02
C ARG A 412 6.23 -21.04 28.67
N GLY A 413 5.25 -21.60 27.96
CA GLY A 413 3.86 -21.69 28.44
C GLY A 413 3.28 -20.32 28.77
N VAL A 414 2.71 -20.18 29.98
CA VAL A 414 2.06 -18.96 30.49
C VAL A 414 2.96 -17.73 30.41
N MET A 415 4.27 -17.87 30.66
CA MET A 415 5.21 -16.75 30.62
C MET A 415 5.30 -16.09 29.25
N THR A 416 5.02 -16.84 28.16
CA THR A 416 4.97 -16.25 26.82
C THR A 416 3.88 -15.18 26.74
N TRP A 417 2.70 -15.50 27.25
CA TRP A 417 1.52 -14.64 27.14
C TRP A 417 1.58 -13.49 28.15
N LEU A 418 2.11 -13.72 29.35
CA LEU A 418 2.41 -12.65 30.29
C LEU A 418 3.37 -11.62 29.68
N MET A 419 4.45 -12.09 29.05
CA MET A 419 5.42 -11.18 28.43
C MET A 419 4.89 -10.51 27.16
N LEU A 420 3.91 -11.10 26.47
CA LEU A 420 3.17 -10.41 25.41
C LEU A 420 2.41 -9.21 25.97
N VAL A 421 1.70 -9.40 27.09
CA VAL A 421 0.96 -8.32 27.76
C VAL A 421 1.92 -7.24 28.26
N VAL A 422 2.97 -7.60 28.99
CA VAL A 422 3.99 -6.66 29.51
C VAL A 422 4.60 -5.83 28.37
N SER A 423 5.03 -6.50 27.28
CA SER A 423 5.57 -5.84 26.09
C SER A 423 4.56 -4.89 25.43
N SER A 424 3.29 -5.26 25.39
CA SER A 424 2.22 -4.46 24.75
C SER A 424 1.84 -3.25 25.59
N VAL A 425 1.77 -3.39 26.91
CA VAL A 425 1.55 -2.28 27.84
C VAL A 425 2.72 -1.31 27.79
N ALA A 426 3.96 -1.80 27.87
CA ALA A 426 5.16 -0.97 27.78
C ALA A 426 5.23 -0.18 26.46
N PHE A 427 4.85 -0.82 25.35
CA PHE A 427 4.73 -0.17 24.04
C PHE A 427 3.70 0.97 24.03
N GLY A 428 2.51 0.77 24.60
CA GLY A 428 1.52 1.84 24.71
C GLY A 428 1.98 2.99 25.61
N LEU A 429 2.63 2.67 26.74
CA LEU A 429 3.18 3.66 27.66
C LEU A 429 4.36 4.45 27.05
N ALA A 430 5.07 3.89 26.06
CA ALA A 430 6.09 4.61 25.30
C ALA A 430 5.54 5.85 24.57
N HIS A 431 4.22 5.94 24.41
CA HIS A 431 3.54 7.08 23.79
C HIS A 431 3.06 8.12 24.82
N TRP A 432 3.57 8.08 26.05
CA TRP A 432 3.15 8.95 27.17
C TRP A 432 3.09 10.43 26.79
N ASN A 433 4.18 10.94 26.22
CA ASN A 433 4.32 12.35 25.84
C ASN A 433 3.36 12.74 24.69
N ASN A 434 3.02 11.81 23.80
CA ASN A 434 2.13 12.05 22.66
C ASN A 434 0.68 12.27 23.09
N PHE A 435 0.28 11.70 24.25
CA PHE A 435 -1.07 11.80 24.79
C PHE A 435 -1.15 12.67 26.04
N HIS A 436 -0.13 13.47 26.33
CA HIS A 436 -0.06 14.32 27.53
C HIS A 436 -0.35 13.53 28.82
N GLY A 437 0.11 12.28 28.90
CA GLY A 437 -0.08 11.41 30.05
C GLY A 437 -1.48 10.77 30.19
N GLN A 438 -2.37 10.93 29.20
CA GLN A 438 -3.71 10.34 29.26
C GLN A 438 -3.68 8.84 28.94
N LEU A 439 -3.66 8.01 29.99
CA LEU A 439 -3.51 6.56 29.90
C LEU A 439 -4.57 5.89 28.99
N VAL A 440 -5.81 6.39 29.01
CA VAL A 440 -6.91 5.85 28.19
C VAL A 440 -6.61 5.95 26.69
N GLN A 441 -5.95 7.02 26.25
CA GLN A 441 -5.61 7.22 24.84
C GLN A 441 -4.50 6.26 24.36
N MET A 442 -3.74 5.66 25.29
CA MET A 442 -2.68 4.70 25.00
C MET A 442 -3.21 3.27 24.85
N ILE A 443 -4.43 2.96 25.33
CA ILE A 443 -5.02 1.61 25.26
C ILE A 443 -5.08 1.08 23.81
N PRO A 444 -5.54 1.86 22.80
CA PRO A 444 -5.50 1.42 21.40
C PRO A 444 -4.09 1.00 20.93
N TYR A 445 -3.06 1.71 21.40
CA TYR A 445 -1.66 1.43 21.06
C TYR A 445 -1.17 0.16 21.74
N MET A 446 -1.61 -0.13 22.97
CA MET A 446 -1.35 -1.41 23.63
C MET A 446 -1.93 -2.57 22.82
N CYS A 447 -3.16 -2.43 22.32
CA CYS A 447 -3.81 -3.46 21.49
C CYS A 447 -3.09 -3.67 20.15
N VAL A 448 -2.73 -2.60 19.44
CA VAL A 448 -1.93 -2.68 18.20
C VAL A 448 -0.56 -3.30 18.48
N GLY A 449 0.05 -2.97 19.62
CA GLY A 449 1.29 -3.57 20.03
C GLY A 449 1.19 -5.09 20.24
N ALA A 450 0.11 -5.56 20.85
CA ALA A 450 -0.16 -6.99 20.98
C ALA A 450 -0.29 -7.67 19.61
N LEU A 451 -0.95 -7.02 18.64
CA LEU A 451 -1.04 -7.52 17.27
C LEU A 451 0.34 -7.67 16.62
N PHE A 452 1.23 -6.67 16.70
CA PHE A 452 2.60 -6.78 16.17
C PHE A 452 3.38 -7.90 16.87
N GLY A 453 3.21 -8.05 18.19
CA GLY A 453 3.75 -9.19 18.94
C GLY A 453 3.27 -10.55 18.41
N LEU A 454 1.98 -10.70 18.13
CA LEU A 454 1.42 -11.92 17.54
C LEU A 454 1.97 -12.18 16.13
N ILE A 455 2.08 -11.14 15.29
CA ILE A 455 2.69 -11.24 13.96
C ILE A 455 4.12 -11.75 14.08
N TYR A 456 4.91 -11.25 15.02
CA TYR A 456 6.27 -11.75 15.24
C TYR A 456 6.26 -13.20 15.77
N TYR A 457 5.38 -13.51 16.73
CA TYR A 457 5.23 -14.84 17.32
C TYR A 457 5.00 -15.94 16.28
N PHE A 458 4.15 -15.66 15.28
CA PHE A 458 3.79 -16.61 14.22
C PHE A 458 4.75 -16.58 13.03
N SER A 459 5.24 -15.41 12.63
CA SER A 459 6.20 -15.29 11.51
C SER A 459 7.59 -15.79 11.87
N ARG A 460 7.95 -15.77 13.17
CA ARG A 460 9.29 -16.09 13.69
C ARG A 460 10.39 -15.25 13.03
N ASN A 461 10.05 -14.07 12.55
CA ASN A 461 10.96 -13.18 11.85
C ASN A 461 10.67 -11.72 12.22
N ILE A 462 11.67 -11.04 12.79
CA ILE A 462 11.53 -9.66 13.28
C ILE A 462 11.24 -8.69 12.14
N TRP A 463 11.79 -8.95 10.94
CA TRP A 463 11.53 -8.13 9.76
C TRP A 463 10.08 -8.17 9.29
N GLN A 464 9.33 -9.22 9.64
CA GLN A 464 7.90 -9.23 9.34
C GLN A 464 7.16 -8.21 10.19
N ALA A 465 7.50 -8.11 11.47
CA ALA A 465 6.87 -7.18 12.39
C ALA A 465 7.32 -5.73 12.12
N ILE A 466 8.64 -5.52 11.92
CA ILE A 466 9.20 -4.23 11.46
C ILE A 466 8.53 -3.78 10.17
N LEU A 467 8.38 -4.65 9.16
CA LEU A 467 7.72 -4.28 7.90
C LEU A 467 6.25 -3.91 8.13
N THR A 468 5.49 -4.68 8.90
CA THR A 468 4.08 -4.37 9.19
C THR A 468 3.96 -3.01 9.88
N HIS A 469 4.77 -2.79 10.92
CA HIS A 469 4.75 -1.55 11.69
C HIS A 469 5.20 -0.35 10.83
N PHE A 470 6.28 -0.49 10.07
CA PHE A 470 6.74 0.54 9.14
C PHE A 470 5.68 0.90 8.09
N LEU A 471 4.96 -0.09 7.55
CA LEU A 471 3.87 0.16 6.61
C LEU A 471 2.65 0.83 7.27
N PHE A 472 2.42 0.58 8.56
CA PHE A 472 1.36 1.23 9.31
C PHE A 472 1.68 2.72 9.50
N ASP A 473 2.93 3.04 9.84
CA ASP A 473 3.39 4.41 10.14
C ASP A 473 3.64 5.25 8.89
N ILE A 474 4.17 4.65 7.80
CA ILE A 474 4.46 5.40 6.57
C ILE A 474 3.21 6.00 5.92
N ILE A 475 2.01 5.47 6.20
CA ILE A 475 0.75 6.05 5.73
C ILE A 475 0.58 7.48 6.25
N GLN A 476 0.98 7.74 7.50
CA GLN A 476 0.93 9.09 8.08
C GLN A 476 1.99 9.99 7.46
N VAL A 477 3.21 9.46 7.24
CA VAL A 477 4.30 10.21 6.59
C VAL A 477 3.93 10.61 5.16
N ILE A 478 3.34 9.70 4.39
CA ILE A 478 2.83 9.98 3.04
C ILE A 478 1.79 11.09 3.10
N ALA A 479 0.85 11.03 4.05
CA ALA A 479 -0.14 12.09 4.23
C ALA A 479 0.51 13.45 4.54
N VAL A 480 1.52 13.50 5.42
CA VAL A 480 2.26 14.73 5.78
C VAL A 480 3.03 15.30 4.58
N VAL A 481 3.79 14.46 3.85
CA VAL A 481 4.51 14.86 2.64
C VAL A 481 3.55 15.45 1.62
N ALA A 482 2.41 14.79 1.46
CA ALA A 482 1.41 15.21 0.50
C ALA A 482 0.76 16.55 0.91
N MET A 483 0.45 16.74 2.20
CA MET A 483 -0.01 18.03 2.74
C MET A 483 1.03 19.15 2.58
N PHE A 484 2.32 18.84 2.74
CA PHE A 484 3.41 19.80 2.54
C PHE A 484 3.52 20.23 1.07
N ILE A 485 3.42 19.29 0.12
CA ILE A 485 3.39 19.61 -1.32
C ILE A 485 2.19 20.49 -1.65
N LEU A 486 1.00 20.17 -1.13
CA LEU A 486 -0.22 20.95 -1.33
C LEU A 486 -0.07 22.39 -0.81
N ALA A 487 0.53 22.56 0.37
CA ALA A 487 0.78 23.87 0.95
C ALA A 487 1.72 24.74 0.09
N ILE A 488 2.71 24.14 -0.58
CA ILE A 488 3.61 24.86 -1.50
C ILE A 488 2.87 25.24 -2.79
N VAL A 489 2.08 24.32 -3.36
CA VAL A 489 1.39 24.53 -4.64
C VAL A 489 0.29 25.59 -4.52
N GLN A 490 -0.39 25.72 -3.37
CA GLN A 490 -1.44 26.72 -3.17
C GLN A 490 -0.93 28.16 -2.97
N GLN A 491 0.38 28.36 -2.84
CA GLN A 491 1.00 29.68 -2.68
C GLN A 491 1.59 30.26 -3.97
N GLY A 492 1.61 29.49 -5.06
CA GLY A 492 2.01 29.93 -6.40
C GLY A 492 0.81 30.01 -7.33
#